data_AF-A0A382LKF0-F1
#
_entry.id   AF-A0A382LKF0-F1
#
_cell.length_a   1.000
_cell.length_b   1.000
_cell.length_c   1.000
_cell.angle_alpha   90.00
_cell.angle_beta   90.00
_cell.angle_gamma   90.00
#
_symmetry.space_group_name_H-M   'P 1'
#
loop_
_entity.id
_entity.type
_entity.pdbx_description
1 polymer ?
#
loop_
_entity_poly.entity_id
_entity_poly.type
_entity_poly.pdbx_seq_one_letter_code
_entity_poly.pdbx_strand_id
1 'polypeptide(L)'
;AEAVRQMVLFEGGRGKVVWLPTFDAEHYVQSHGLSDPFVPVVKDGHPVPALTDIFALIAKHDLVLAMGHSSPEEVLLLIPEARRLGVKHILITHVFGQGPTRAQMRRMADSGAVMELDWYAVYQGRRTVTDYVSAIQEIGAEHFLISSDLGQRGSPSHTDGLRAFVRGLREQGISEGDIDTMAGGNPAKLLGLQ
;
A
#
# COMPACT_ATOMS: atom_id res chain seq x y z
N ALA A 1 18.61 3.18 3.17
CA ALA A 1 18.91 1.98 3.98
C ALA A 1 19.15 2.30 5.45
N GLU A 2 19.92 3.34 5.80
CA GLU A 2 20.28 3.61 7.21
C GLU A 2 19.09 3.80 8.15
N ALA A 3 18.04 4.52 7.72
CA ALA A 3 16.81 4.65 8.51
C ALA A 3 16.19 3.28 8.89
N VAL A 4 16.23 2.30 7.98
CA VAL A 4 15.75 0.94 8.24
C VAL A 4 16.68 0.21 9.22
N ARG A 5 18.01 0.38 9.07
CA ARG A 5 18.99 -0.19 10.02
C ARG A 5 18.76 0.33 11.43
N GLN A 6 18.49 1.63 11.58
CA GLN A 6 18.17 2.21 12.87
C GLN A 6 16.81 1.74 13.39
N MET A 7 15.78 1.70 12.54
CA MET A 7 14.44 1.24 12.91
C MET A 7 14.45 -0.15 13.56
N VAL A 8 15.20 -1.10 12.99
CA VAL A 8 15.25 -2.48 13.51
C VAL A 8 16.06 -2.65 14.80
N LEU A 9 16.81 -1.62 15.21
CA LEU A 9 17.55 -1.62 16.49
C LEU A 9 16.70 -1.12 17.66
N PHE A 10 15.56 -0.46 17.42
CA PHE A 10 14.67 -0.03 18.49
C PHE A 10 14.09 -1.24 19.24
N GLU A 11 14.14 -1.17 20.56
CA GLU A 11 13.62 -2.22 21.44
C GLU A 11 12.12 -2.47 21.22
N GLY A 12 11.72 -3.72 21.41
CA GLY A 12 10.32 -4.15 21.29
C GLY A 12 9.86 -4.44 19.87
N GLY A 13 10.71 -4.29 18.84
CA GLY A 13 10.43 -4.77 17.47
C GLY A 13 9.17 -4.16 16.83
N ARG A 14 8.81 -2.93 17.23
CA ARG A 14 7.55 -2.29 16.81
C ARG A 14 7.61 -1.67 15.41
N GLY A 15 8.80 -1.41 14.88
CA GLY A 15 8.99 -0.97 13.51
C GLY A 15 8.78 -2.13 12.54
N LYS A 16 7.63 -2.17 11.87
CA LYS A 16 7.24 -3.31 11.01
C LYS A 16 7.06 -2.97 9.54
N VAL A 17 6.97 -1.70 9.18
CA VAL A 17 6.67 -1.26 7.81
C VAL A 17 7.77 -0.32 7.33
N VAL A 18 8.28 -0.59 6.11
CA VAL A 18 9.19 0.29 5.40
C VAL A 18 8.46 0.84 4.19
N TRP A 19 8.21 2.14 4.19
CA TRP A 19 7.62 2.84 3.05
C TRP A 19 8.70 3.27 2.06
N LEU A 20 8.45 3.00 0.78
CA LEU A 20 9.08 3.72 -0.32
C LEU A 20 8.53 5.16 -0.39
N PRO A 21 9.17 6.08 -1.15
CA PRO A 21 8.76 7.48 -1.27
C PRO A 21 7.26 7.65 -1.52
N THR A 22 6.68 8.70 -0.91
CA THR A 22 5.25 9.04 -1.04
C THR A 22 5.10 10.38 -1.76
N PHE A 23 5.11 11.48 -1.03
CA PHE A 23 5.01 12.83 -1.63
C PHE A 23 6.25 13.24 -2.43
N ASP A 24 7.38 12.61 -2.14
CA ASP A 24 8.65 12.74 -2.84
C ASP A 24 8.90 11.60 -3.84
N ALA A 25 7.90 10.78 -4.16
CA ALA A 25 8.00 9.81 -5.24
C ALA A 25 8.02 10.53 -6.61
N GLU A 26 8.84 10.03 -7.54
CA GLU A 26 8.92 10.57 -8.90
C GLU A 26 7.54 10.60 -9.59
N HIS A 27 6.82 9.48 -9.54
CA HIS A 27 5.47 9.39 -10.11
C HIS A 27 4.51 10.40 -9.48
N TYR A 28 4.57 10.59 -8.15
CA TYR A 28 3.70 11.55 -7.46
C TYR A 28 3.98 12.98 -7.91
N VAL A 29 5.24 13.41 -7.86
CA VAL A 29 5.66 14.76 -8.27
C VAL A 29 5.26 15.05 -9.72
N GLN A 30 5.57 14.12 -10.63
CA GLN A 30 5.30 14.31 -12.05
C GLN A 30 3.81 14.30 -12.38
N SER A 31 3.04 13.36 -11.83
CA SER A 31 1.59 13.25 -12.09
C SER A 31 0.79 14.45 -11.57
N HIS A 32 1.32 15.15 -10.55
CA HIS A 32 0.71 16.35 -9.99
C HIS A 32 1.25 17.65 -10.63
N GLY A 33 2.11 17.56 -11.66
CA GLY A 33 2.70 18.71 -12.34
C GLY A 33 3.58 19.57 -11.44
N LEU A 34 4.15 18.96 -10.39
CA LEU A 34 5.02 19.62 -9.43
C LEU A 34 6.46 19.67 -9.97
N SER A 35 7.24 20.61 -9.44
CA SER A 35 8.68 20.76 -9.74
C SER A 35 9.57 20.49 -8.53
N ASP A 36 8.98 19.98 -7.45
CA ASP A 36 9.67 19.59 -6.23
C ASP A 36 10.73 18.49 -6.50
N PRO A 37 11.83 18.44 -5.72
CA PRO A 37 12.75 17.32 -5.77
C PRO A 37 12.05 16.00 -5.44
N PHE A 38 12.47 14.92 -6.12
CA PHE A 38 11.94 13.57 -5.91
C PHE A 38 13.05 12.54 -5.72
N VAL A 39 12.68 11.38 -5.17
CA VAL A 39 13.54 10.22 -4.96
C VAL A 39 13.12 9.11 -5.92
N PRO A 40 13.91 8.81 -6.98
CA PRO A 40 13.58 7.74 -7.90
C PRO A 40 13.77 6.37 -7.24
N VAL A 41 12.82 5.46 -7.47
CA VAL A 41 12.91 4.05 -7.05
C VAL A 41 13.35 3.14 -8.19
N VAL A 42 13.07 3.53 -9.43
CA VAL A 42 13.52 2.85 -10.65
C VAL A 42 14.32 3.84 -11.49
N LYS A 43 15.39 3.36 -12.11
CA LYS A 43 16.17 4.11 -13.09
C LYS A 43 16.58 3.18 -14.22
N ASP A 44 16.42 3.63 -15.45
CA ASP A 44 16.78 2.86 -16.66
C ASP A 44 16.16 1.45 -16.69
N GLY A 45 14.93 1.30 -16.17
CA GLY A 45 14.22 0.01 -16.10
C GLY A 45 14.70 -0.95 -15.00
N HIS A 46 15.49 -0.47 -14.04
CA HIS A 46 15.99 -1.29 -12.93
C HIS A 46 15.76 -0.61 -11.57
N PRO A 47 15.54 -1.38 -10.49
CA PRO A 47 15.52 -0.80 -9.14
C PRO A 47 16.84 -0.07 -8.86
N VAL A 48 16.78 1.11 -8.25
CA VAL A 48 18.00 1.83 -7.87
C VAL A 48 18.82 1.00 -6.87
N PRO A 49 20.17 1.08 -6.89
CA PRO A 49 21.03 0.22 -6.05
C PRO A 49 20.67 0.24 -4.56
N ALA A 50 20.25 1.41 -4.04
CA ALA A 50 19.85 1.57 -2.64
C ALA A 50 18.65 0.69 -2.23
N LEU A 51 17.77 0.31 -3.17
CA LEU A 51 16.66 -0.59 -2.88
C LEU A 51 17.11 -2.02 -2.62
N THR A 52 18.24 -2.46 -3.19
CA THR A 52 18.76 -3.81 -2.93
C THR A 52 19.07 -3.99 -1.44
N ASP A 53 19.73 -3.01 -0.82
CA ASP A 53 20.01 -3.02 0.62
C ASP A 53 18.74 -2.94 1.46
N ILE A 54 17.76 -2.14 1.02
CA ILE A 54 16.47 -2.00 1.72
C ILE A 54 15.69 -3.32 1.67
N PHE A 55 15.59 -3.95 0.51
CA PHE A 55 14.90 -5.24 0.35
C PHE A 55 15.58 -6.34 1.16
N ALA A 56 16.91 -6.39 1.19
CA ALA A 56 17.65 -7.33 2.01
C ALA A 56 17.37 -7.14 3.51
N LEU A 57 17.29 -5.89 3.99
CA LEU A 57 16.93 -5.59 5.37
C LEU A 57 15.48 -5.98 5.68
N ILE A 58 14.55 -5.66 4.79
CA ILE A 58 13.14 -6.04 4.92
C ILE A 58 12.99 -7.57 5.01
N ALA A 59 13.66 -8.30 4.11
CA ALA A 59 13.64 -9.75 4.10
C ALA A 59 14.25 -10.35 5.37
N LYS A 60 15.42 -9.85 5.79
CA LYS A 60 16.13 -10.31 6.99
C LYS A 60 15.31 -10.14 8.26
N HIS A 61 14.52 -9.08 8.35
CA HIS A 61 13.78 -8.70 9.55
C HIS A 61 12.27 -8.97 9.46
N ASP A 62 11.82 -9.66 8.40
CA ASP A 62 10.41 -10.02 8.20
C ASP A 62 9.48 -8.80 8.31
N LEU A 63 9.84 -7.75 7.56
CA LEU A 63 9.13 -6.46 7.52
C LEU A 63 8.19 -6.40 6.31
N VAL A 64 7.25 -5.46 6.38
CA VAL A 64 6.37 -5.10 5.25
C VAL A 64 7.05 -4.06 4.38
N LEU A 65 7.14 -4.35 3.08
CA LEU A 65 7.46 -3.36 2.06
C LEU A 65 6.17 -2.67 1.62
N ALA A 66 6.03 -1.39 1.90
CA ALA A 66 4.93 -0.57 1.38
C ALA A 66 5.42 0.28 0.20
N MET A 67 4.75 0.20 -0.94
CA MET A 67 5.23 0.74 -2.22
C MET A 67 5.12 2.26 -2.36
N GLY A 68 4.66 2.97 -1.32
CA GLY A 68 4.49 4.41 -1.36
C GLY A 68 3.62 4.84 -2.56
N HIS A 69 4.02 5.93 -3.23
CA HIS A 69 3.34 6.44 -4.42
C HIS A 69 4.10 6.14 -5.73
N SER A 70 4.79 5.01 -5.79
CA SER A 70 5.36 4.50 -7.06
C SER A 70 4.27 4.31 -8.13
N SER A 71 4.65 4.43 -9.40
CA SER A 71 3.71 4.17 -10.50
C SER A 71 3.31 2.69 -10.56
N PRO A 72 2.19 2.34 -11.21
CA PRO A 72 1.80 0.94 -11.41
C PRO A 72 2.88 0.10 -12.14
N GLU A 73 3.62 0.71 -13.06
CA GLU A 73 4.73 0.08 -13.80
C GLU A 73 5.91 -0.18 -12.87
N GLU A 74 6.29 0.80 -12.05
CA GLU A 74 7.34 0.65 -11.05
C GLU A 74 6.97 -0.43 -10.03
N VAL A 75 5.73 -0.44 -9.53
CA VAL A 75 5.24 -1.47 -8.60
C VAL A 75 5.39 -2.86 -9.20
N LEU A 76 4.89 -3.08 -10.42
CA LEU A 76 4.96 -4.39 -11.08
C LEU A 76 6.38 -4.82 -11.40
N LEU A 77 7.30 -3.89 -11.58
CA LEU A 77 8.73 -4.15 -11.76
C LEU A 77 9.41 -4.50 -10.43
N LEU A 78 9.08 -3.78 -9.35
CA LEU A 78 9.73 -3.93 -8.04
C LEU A 78 9.30 -5.19 -7.29
N ILE A 79 8.05 -5.65 -7.46
CA ILE A 79 7.55 -6.86 -6.79
C ILE A 79 8.46 -8.08 -7.02
N PRO A 80 8.74 -8.53 -8.26
CA PRO A 80 9.59 -9.71 -8.47
C PRO A 80 11.01 -9.53 -7.93
N GLU A 81 11.57 -8.32 -7.99
CA GLU A 81 12.91 -8.04 -7.43
C GLU A 81 12.94 -8.10 -5.90
N ALA A 82 11.95 -7.53 -5.23
CA ALA A 82 11.79 -7.63 -3.79
C ALA A 82 11.61 -9.10 -3.36
N ARG A 83 10.77 -9.86 -4.07
CA ARG A 83 10.54 -11.30 -3.83
C ARG A 83 11.83 -12.11 -4.02
N ARG A 84 12.60 -11.85 -5.06
CA ARG A 84 13.89 -12.51 -5.33
C ARG A 84 14.88 -12.33 -4.19
N LEU A 85 14.82 -11.19 -3.49
CA LEU A 85 15.63 -10.89 -2.31
C LEU A 85 15.00 -11.35 -0.98
N GLY A 86 13.86 -12.05 -1.03
CA GLY A 86 13.23 -12.69 0.13
C GLY A 86 12.16 -11.86 0.84
N VAL A 87 11.70 -10.74 0.27
CA VAL A 87 10.62 -9.95 0.85
C VAL A 87 9.30 -10.74 0.80
N LYS A 88 8.66 -10.95 1.96
CA LYS A 88 7.45 -11.76 2.10
C LYS A 88 6.15 -10.95 2.11
N HIS A 89 6.18 -9.74 2.67
CA HIS A 89 4.99 -8.93 2.90
C HIS A 89 5.09 -7.67 2.05
N ILE A 90 4.18 -7.53 1.09
CA ILE A 90 4.16 -6.40 0.15
C ILE A 90 2.78 -5.75 0.20
N LEU A 91 2.78 -4.44 0.44
CA LEU A 91 1.61 -3.59 0.45
C LEU A 91 1.70 -2.57 -0.69
N ILE A 92 0.66 -2.49 -1.51
CA ILE A 92 0.49 -1.42 -2.51
C ILE A 92 -0.33 -0.31 -1.86
N THR A 93 0.35 0.76 -1.47
CA THR A 93 -0.25 1.90 -0.75
C THR A 93 -1.33 2.58 -1.58
N HIS A 94 -2.51 2.79 -1.00
CA HIS A 94 -3.65 3.52 -1.60
C HIS A 94 -3.79 3.28 -3.12
N VAL A 95 -3.97 2.02 -3.54
CA VAL A 95 -3.69 1.55 -4.91
C VAL A 95 -4.35 2.39 -6.01
N PHE A 96 -5.54 2.93 -5.76
CA PHE A 96 -6.27 3.77 -6.71
C PHE A 96 -5.66 5.16 -6.94
N GLY A 97 -4.84 5.66 -5.99
CA GLY A 97 -4.10 6.90 -6.10
C GLY A 97 -2.94 6.82 -7.10
N GLN A 98 -2.43 5.61 -7.38
CA GLN A 98 -1.38 5.36 -8.38
C GLN A 98 -1.95 5.23 -9.81
N GLY A 99 -3.28 5.21 -9.96
CA GLY A 99 -3.94 5.09 -11.27
C GLY A 99 -3.71 3.78 -12.06
N PRO A 100 -3.64 2.59 -11.44
CA PRO A 100 -3.49 1.34 -12.18
C PRO A 100 -4.76 0.98 -12.96
N THR A 101 -4.57 0.30 -14.08
CA THR A 101 -5.65 -0.43 -14.74
C THR A 101 -6.08 -1.64 -13.91
N ARG A 102 -7.30 -2.14 -14.11
CA ARG A 102 -7.77 -3.38 -13.46
C ARG A 102 -6.85 -4.57 -13.75
N ALA A 103 -6.31 -4.65 -14.96
CA ALA A 103 -5.34 -5.69 -15.34
C ALA A 103 -4.00 -5.56 -14.59
N GLN A 104 -3.56 -4.34 -14.25
CA GLN A 104 -2.39 -4.16 -13.37
C GLN A 104 -2.71 -4.58 -11.94
N MET A 105 -3.88 -4.22 -11.39
CA MET A 105 -4.31 -4.67 -10.06
C MET A 105 -4.40 -6.19 -9.96
N ARG A 106 -4.91 -6.88 -11.00
CA ARG A 106 -4.94 -8.34 -11.06
C ARG A 106 -3.52 -8.93 -11.00
N ARG A 107 -2.58 -8.36 -11.77
CA ARG A 107 -1.16 -8.77 -11.72
C ARG A 107 -0.52 -8.54 -10.35
N MET A 108 -0.86 -7.44 -9.67
CA MET A 108 -0.42 -7.20 -8.28
C MET A 108 -0.99 -8.27 -7.34
N ALA A 109 -2.28 -8.58 -7.45
CA ALA A 109 -2.93 -9.63 -6.66
C ALA A 109 -2.32 -11.02 -6.90
N ASP A 110 -2.10 -11.40 -8.16
CA ASP A 110 -1.53 -12.70 -8.55
C ASP A 110 -0.07 -12.86 -8.06
N SER A 111 0.64 -11.75 -7.83
CA SER A 111 1.98 -11.74 -7.22
C SER A 111 1.98 -11.88 -5.69
N GLY A 112 0.80 -11.98 -5.08
CA GLY A 112 0.61 -12.07 -3.63
C GLY A 112 0.85 -10.77 -2.88
N ALA A 113 0.80 -9.62 -3.56
CA ALA A 113 0.77 -8.31 -2.90
C ALA A 113 -0.66 -8.03 -2.39
N VAL A 114 -0.76 -7.30 -1.28
CA VAL A 114 -2.02 -6.77 -0.77
C VAL A 114 -2.13 -5.32 -1.20
N MET A 115 -3.31 -4.90 -1.65
CA MET A 115 -3.59 -3.54 -2.10
C MET A 115 -4.40 -2.79 -1.05
N GLU A 116 -4.01 -1.56 -0.76
CA GLU A 116 -4.73 -0.72 0.21
C GLU A 116 -5.79 0.12 -0.48
N LEU A 117 -7.00 0.11 0.09
CA LEU A 117 -8.09 1.01 -0.24
C LEU A 117 -8.22 2.04 0.89
N ASP A 118 -8.19 3.33 0.57
CA ASP A 118 -8.33 4.40 1.56
C ASP A 118 -9.69 5.10 1.52
N TRP A 119 -10.17 5.46 2.70
CA TRP A 119 -11.36 6.30 2.84
C TRP A 119 -11.12 7.74 2.41
N TYR A 120 -9.89 8.26 2.50
CA TYR A 120 -9.59 9.67 2.24
C TYR A 120 -9.97 10.10 0.83
N ALA A 121 -9.69 9.28 -0.19
CA ALA A 121 -10.07 9.53 -1.56
C ALA A 121 -11.61 9.59 -1.73
N VAL A 122 -12.37 8.78 -0.98
CA VAL A 122 -13.84 8.83 -0.96
C VAL A 122 -14.33 10.09 -0.26
N TYR A 123 -13.75 10.41 0.90
CA TYR A 123 -14.06 11.62 1.67
C TYR A 123 -13.84 12.90 0.86
N GLN A 124 -12.80 12.93 0.02
CA GLN A 124 -12.50 14.05 -0.88
C GLN A 124 -13.31 14.05 -2.19
N GLY A 125 -14.17 13.05 -2.42
CA GLY A 125 -14.94 12.92 -3.66
C GLY A 125 -14.10 12.54 -4.88
N ARG A 126 -12.86 12.06 -4.70
CA ARG A 126 -11.98 11.57 -5.78
C ARG A 126 -12.31 10.14 -6.18
N ARG A 127 -12.98 9.40 -5.31
CA ARG A 127 -13.49 8.04 -5.50
C ARG A 127 -14.86 7.88 -4.87
N THR A 128 -15.55 6.81 -5.24
CA THR A 128 -16.77 6.35 -4.60
C THR A 128 -16.52 5.00 -3.95
N VAL A 129 -17.38 4.62 -2.99
CA VAL A 129 -17.35 3.26 -2.44
C VAL A 129 -17.62 2.22 -3.53
N THR A 130 -18.47 2.54 -4.51
CA THR A 130 -18.78 1.65 -5.64
C THR A 130 -17.54 1.31 -6.47
N ASP A 131 -16.60 2.24 -6.67
CA ASP A 131 -15.34 1.97 -7.37
C ASP A 131 -14.53 0.86 -6.66
N TYR A 132 -14.52 0.89 -5.33
CA TYR A 132 -13.84 -0.11 -4.51
C TYR A 132 -14.58 -1.44 -4.49
N VAL A 133 -15.91 -1.41 -4.40
CA VAL A 133 -16.76 -2.62 -4.41
C VAL A 133 -16.57 -3.41 -5.71
N SER A 134 -16.54 -2.74 -6.87
CA SER A 134 -16.21 -3.40 -8.14
C SER A 134 -14.84 -4.07 -8.11
N ALA A 135 -13.83 -3.43 -7.51
CA ALA A 135 -12.49 -4.01 -7.40
C ALA A 135 -12.47 -5.26 -6.51
N ILE A 136 -13.13 -5.17 -5.36
CA ILE A 136 -13.23 -6.26 -4.40
C ILE A 136 -13.94 -7.46 -5.03
N GLN A 137 -15.05 -7.24 -5.72
CA GLN A 137 -15.82 -8.30 -6.38
C GLN A 137 -15.07 -8.97 -7.54
N GLU A 138 -14.29 -8.20 -8.30
CA GLU A 138 -13.55 -8.73 -9.46
C GLU A 138 -12.25 -9.45 -9.07
N ILE A 139 -11.57 -8.99 -8.00
CA ILE A 139 -10.24 -9.47 -7.64
C ILE A 139 -10.27 -10.39 -6.43
N GLY A 140 -11.12 -10.12 -5.43
CA GLY A 140 -11.22 -10.86 -4.17
C GLY A 140 -10.78 -10.01 -2.97
N ALA A 141 -11.53 -10.09 -1.87
CA ALA A 141 -11.28 -9.34 -0.63
C ALA A 141 -9.94 -9.71 0.04
N GLU A 142 -9.46 -10.95 -0.15
CA GLU A 142 -8.17 -11.46 0.32
C GLU A 142 -6.95 -10.71 -0.25
N HIS A 143 -7.15 -9.93 -1.31
CA HIS A 143 -6.12 -9.13 -1.95
C HIS A 143 -6.15 -7.65 -1.54
N PHE A 144 -7.07 -7.25 -0.67
CA PHE A 144 -7.23 -5.87 -0.23
C PHE A 144 -7.11 -5.70 1.27
N LEU A 145 -6.67 -4.53 1.71
CA LEU A 145 -6.93 -4.04 3.06
C LEU A 145 -7.62 -2.69 3.00
N ILE A 146 -8.30 -2.30 4.07
CA ILE A 146 -8.91 -0.98 4.20
C ILE A 146 -8.18 -0.12 5.23
N SER A 147 -7.97 1.14 4.88
CA SER A 147 -7.45 2.17 5.78
C SER A 147 -8.26 3.45 5.65
N SER A 148 -8.07 4.40 6.56
CA SER A 148 -8.78 5.68 6.47
C SER A 148 -7.98 6.76 5.74
N ASP A 149 -6.65 6.68 5.75
CA ASP A 149 -5.72 7.76 5.36
C ASP A 149 -6.14 9.14 5.91
N LEU A 150 -6.61 9.16 7.17
CA LEU A 150 -7.14 10.33 7.85
C LEU A 150 -6.36 10.65 9.13
N GLY A 151 -6.66 11.80 9.74
CA GLY A 151 -5.97 12.32 10.93
C GLY A 151 -5.04 13.50 10.64
N GLN A 152 -4.95 13.93 9.38
CA GLN A 152 -4.30 15.18 9.01
C GLN A 152 -5.10 16.37 9.56
N ARG A 153 -4.41 17.49 9.79
CA ARG A 153 -5.04 18.73 10.26
C ARG A 153 -6.22 19.13 9.39
N GLY A 154 -7.38 19.34 10.00
CA GLY A 154 -8.61 19.76 9.31
C GLY A 154 -9.45 18.62 8.73
N SER A 155 -8.95 17.38 8.76
CA SER A 155 -9.71 16.20 8.34
C SER A 155 -10.40 15.52 9.54
N PRO A 156 -11.41 14.66 9.32
CA PRO A 156 -12.01 13.86 10.39
C PRO A 156 -11.00 12.97 11.12
N SER A 157 -11.39 12.47 12.29
CA SER A 157 -10.57 11.50 13.01
C SER A 157 -10.40 10.22 12.17
N HIS A 158 -9.22 9.58 12.27
CA HIS A 158 -8.96 8.34 11.54
C HIS A 158 -9.94 7.22 11.94
N THR A 159 -10.43 7.21 13.19
CA THR A 159 -11.43 6.24 13.65
C THR A 159 -12.80 6.47 13.06
N ASP A 160 -13.23 7.73 12.91
CA ASP A 160 -14.54 8.03 12.30
C ASP A 160 -14.52 7.73 10.81
N GLY A 161 -13.39 8.02 10.15
CA GLY A 161 -13.15 7.62 8.76
C GLY A 161 -13.29 6.12 8.54
N LEU A 162 -12.62 5.31 9.36
CA LEU A 162 -12.67 3.85 9.23
C LEU A 162 -14.09 3.31 9.48
N ARG A 163 -14.83 3.85 10.47
CA ARG A 163 -16.24 3.51 10.71
C ARG A 163 -17.12 3.87 9.51
N ALA A 164 -16.91 5.04 8.92
CA ALA A 164 -17.65 5.47 7.74
C ALA A 164 -17.37 4.57 6.54
N PHE A 165 -16.11 4.15 6.37
CA PHE A 165 -15.73 3.24 5.30
C PHE A 165 -16.37 1.86 5.44
N VAL A 166 -16.27 1.25 6.62
CA VAL A 166 -16.94 -0.04 6.92
C VAL A 166 -18.44 0.05 6.67
N ARG A 167 -19.10 1.12 7.13
CA ARG A 167 -20.53 1.33 6.88
C ARG A 167 -20.83 1.43 5.38
N GLY A 168 -20.05 2.20 4.63
CA GLY A 168 -20.24 2.34 3.18
C GLY A 168 -20.11 1.00 2.44
N LEU A 169 -19.14 0.17 2.81
CA LEU A 169 -18.97 -1.16 2.22
C LEU A 169 -20.16 -2.08 2.50
N ARG A 170 -20.67 -2.08 3.75
CA ARG A 170 -21.89 -2.83 4.12
C ARG A 170 -23.12 -2.38 3.34
N GLU A 171 -23.32 -1.08 3.22
CA GLU A 171 -24.45 -0.48 2.48
C GLU A 171 -24.41 -0.85 0.99
N GLN A 172 -23.21 -1.11 0.44
CA GLN A 172 -23.02 -1.59 -0.94
C GLN A 172 -22.99 -3.13 -1.06
N GLY A 173 -23.26 -3.85 0.04
CA GLY A 173 -23.45 -5.31 0.02
C GLY A 173 -22.18 -6.15 0.13
N ILE A 174 -21.04 -5.58 0.53
CA ILE A 174 -19.88 -6.40 0.91
C ILE A 174 -20.20 -7.16 2.21
N SER A 175 -19.85 -8.44 2.26
CA SER A 175 -20.15 -9.29 3.41
C SER A 175 -19.34 -8.89 4.65
N GLU A 176 -19.85 -9.17 5.84
CA GLU A 176 -19.08 -8.97 7.08
C GLU A 176 -17.77 -9.76 7.07
N GLY A 177 -17.77 -10.97 6.53
CA GLY A 177 -16.55 -11.80 6.44
C GLY A 177 -15.48 -11.20 5.54
N ASP A 178 -15.86 -10.59 4.42
CA ASP A 178 -14.94 -9.87 3.54
C ASP A 178 -14.42 -8.59 4.20
N ILE A 179 -15.28 -7.87 4.92
CA ILE A 179 -14.89 -6.69 5.69
C ILE A 179 -13.89 -7.07 6.78
N ASP A 180 -14.14 -8.13 7.55
CA ASP A 180 -13.24 -8.62 8.59
C ASP A 180 -11.90 -9.07 7.99
N THR A 181 -11.94 -9.70 6.81
CA THR A 181 -10.74 -10.09 6.05
C THR A 181 -9.92 -8.85 5.68
N MET A 182 -10.52 -7.81 5.10
CA MET A 182 -9.79 -6.61 4.69
C MET A 182 -9.38 -5.71 5.86
N ALA A 183 -10.18 -5.62 6.93
CA ALA A 183 -9.96 -4.72 8.05
C ALA A 183 -9.02 -5.29 9.12
N GLY A 184 -9.00 -6.62 9.28
CA GLY A 184 -8.23 -7.29 10.33
C GLY A 184 -7.35 -8.43 9.81
N GLY A 185 -7.92 -9.32 9.00
CA GLY A 185 -7.23 -10.53 8.53
C GLY A 185 -5.96 -10.25 7.71
N ASN A 186 -6.11 -9.48 6.63
CA ASN A 186 -5.01 -9.14 5.71
C ASN A 186 -3.96 -8.24 6.36
N PRO A 187 -4.31 -7.19 7.13
CA PRO A 187 -3.33 -6.45 7.93
C PRO A 187 -2.58 -7.33 8.93
N ALA A 188 -3.26 -8.23 9.66
CA ALA A 188 -2.61 -9.15 10.60
C ALA A 188 -1.64 -10.09 9.87
N LYS A 189 -2.02 -10.61 8.70
CA LYS A 189 -1.15 -11.43 7.84
C LYS A 189 0.10 -10.66 7.38
N LEU A 190 -0.04 -9.40 6.97
CA LEU A 190 1.10 -8.57 6.60
C LEU A 190 2.06 -8.35 7.77
N LEU A 191 1.52 -8.18 8.98
CA LEU A 191 2.33 -7.93 10.17
C LEU A 191 2.90 -9.20 10.82
N GLY A 192 2.49 -10.39 10.37
CA GLY A 192 2.90 -11.67 10.96
C GLY A 192 2.23 -11.95 12.30
N LEU A 193 0.97 -11.53 12.47
CA LEU A 193 0.19 -11.62 13.71
C LEU A 193 -0.91 -12.70 13.67
N GLN A 194 -0.87 -13.59 12.69
CA GLN A 194 -1.81 -14.72 12.57
C GLN A 194 -1.35 -15.92 13.40
#